data_AF-A0A5B7FCE2-F1
#
_entry.id   AF-A0A5B7FCE2-F1
#
_cell.length_a   1.000
_cell.length_b   1.000
_cell.length_c   1.000
_cell.angle_alpha   90.00
_cell.angle_beta   90.00
_cell.angle_gamma   90.00
#
_symmetry.space_group_name_H-M   'P 1'
#
loop_
_entity.id
_entity.type
_entity.pdbx_description
1 polymer ?
#
loop_
_entity_poly.entity_id
_entity_poly.type
_entity_poly.pdbx_seq_one_letter_code
_entity_poly.pdbx_strand_id
1 'polypeptide(L)'
;METGSHERKAQALIRKRQKVTMREEVAEQRAQLTKQWSQYKFEQHQKEVTVLKKIIVARDQALEELRQESEDLWLEAIQVDHVLLPFKAKGPVATSPIKDYDTPDGEYYNITKKWD
;
A
#
# COMPACT_ATOMS: atom_id res chain seq x y z
N MET A 1 -2.00 45.83 2.73
CA MET A 1 -1.75 44.38 2.52
C MET A 1 -2.95 43.49 2.90
N GLU A 2 -4.09 44.04 3.32
CA GLU A 2 -5.23 43.23 3.83
C GLU A 2 -6.21 42.78 2.74
N THR A 3 -6.26 43.47 1.59
CA THR A 3 -7.21 43.21 0.49
C THR A 3 -7.06 41.81 -0.12
N GLY A 4 -5.83 41.32 -0.29
CA GLY A 4 -5.57 39.98 -0.83
C GLY A 4 -5.97 38.82 0.09
N SER A 5 -6.16 39.07 1.40
CA SER A 5 -6.63 38.05 2.35
C SER A 5 -8.12 37.76 2.17
N HIS A 6 -8.91 38.81 1.93
CA HIS A 6 -10.35 38.70 1.69
C HIS A 6 -10.63 38.04 0.33
N GLU A 7 -9.85 38.36 -0.71
CA GLU A 7 -9.95 37.72 -2.02
C GLU A 7 -9.61 36.23 -1.98
N ARG A 8 -8.55 35.84 -1.26
CA ARG A 8 -8.20 34.41 -1.08
C ARG A 8 -9.28 33.64 -0.36
N LYS A 9 -9.89 34.23 0.68
CA LYS A 9 -11.02 33.63 1.41
C LYS A 9 -12.26 33.50 0.51
N ALA A 10 -12.59 34.53 -0.26
CA ALA A 10 -13.70 34.50 -1.22
C ALA A 10 -13.49 33.44 -2.32
N GLN A 11 -12.28 33.36 -2.89
CA GLN A 11 -11.93 32.31 -3.84
C GLN A 11 -11.97 30.90 -3.22
N ALA A 12 -11.59 30.74 -1.95
CA ALA A 12 -11.68 29.47 -1.25
C ALA A 12 -13.14 29.02 -1.04
N LEU A 13 -14.06 29.97 -0.84
CA LEU A 13 -15.50 29.71 -0.77
C LEU A 13 -16.07 29.27 -2.12
N ILE A 14 -15.67 29.90 -3.22
CA ILE A 14 -16.09 29.53 -4.60
C ILE A 14 -15.65 28.10 -4.96
N ARG A 15 -14.51 27.64 -4.44
CA ARG A 15 -13.99 26.28 -4.69
C ARG A 15 -14.69 25.19 -3.87
N LYS A 16 -15.55 25.52 -2.91
CA LYS A 16 -16.26 24.51 -2.10
C LYS A 16 -17.43 23.91 -2.88
N ARG A 17 -17.43 22.58 -3.01
CA ARG A 17 -18.60 21.85 -3.51
C ARG A 17 -19.70 21.85 -2.46
N GLN A 18 -20.95 22.02 -2.90
CA GLN A 18 -22.13 21.94 -2.03
C GLN A 18 -22.27 20.52 -1.47
N LYS A 19 -22.72 20.41 -0.21
CA LYS A 19 -22.99 19.11 0.42
C LYS A 19 -24.21 18.48 -0.25
N VAL A 20 -24.05 17.25 -0.72
CA VAL A 20 -25.15 16.46 -1.30
C VAL A 20 -25.88 15.74 -0.16
N THR A 21 -27.17 16.00 0.01
CA THR A 21 -28.05 15.20 0.86
C THR A 21 -28.42 13.92 0.11
N MET A 22 -28.24 12.77 0.74
CA MET A 22 -28.55 11.48 0.13
C MET A 22 -29.99 11.07 0.41
N ARG A 23 -30.63 10.40 -0.54
CA ARG A 23 -31.91 9.73 -0.31
C ARG A 23 -31.68 8.53 0.61
N GLU A 24 -32.67 8.22 1.45
CA GLU A 24 -32.59 7.12 2.42
C GLU A 24 -32.21 5.77 1.77
N GLU A 25 -32.84 5.44 0.64
CA GLU A 25 -32.56 4.23 -0.14
C GLU A 25 -31.07 4.10 -0.51
N VAL A 26 -30.44 5.20 -0.92
CA VAL A 26 -29.01 5.22 -1.28
C VAL A 26 -28.13 5.05 -0.04
N ALA A 27 -28.56 5.57 1.11
CA ALA A 27 -27.85 5.41 2.37
C ALA A 27 -27.89 3.95 2.85
N GLU A 28 -29.06 3.31 2.76
CA GLU A 28 -29.25 1.90 3.11
C GLU A 28 -28.43 0.96 2.20
N GLN A 29 -28.48 1.18 0.88
CA GLN A 29 -27.66 0.42 -0.08
C GLN A 29 -26.16 0.50 0.26
N ARG A 30 -25.67 1.69 0.63
CA ARG A 30 -24.27 1.88 1.04
C ARG A 30 -23.95 1.17 2.35
N ALA A 31 -24.86 1.19 3.32
CA ALA A 31 -24.69 0.49 4.59
C ALA A 31 -24.59 -1.02 4.36
N GLN A 32 -25.47 -1.57 3.51
CA GLN A 32 -25.44 -2.98 3.13
C GLN A 32 -24.14 -3.35 2.41
N LEU A 33 -23.70 -2.55 1.43
CA LEU A 33 -22.45 -2.78 0.71
C LEU A 33 -21.24 -2.74 1.66
N THR A 34 -21.23 -1.79 2.59
CA THR A 34 -20.15 -1.66 3.58
C THR A 34 -20.06 -2.88 4.49
N LYS A 35 -21.21 -3.42 4.91
CA LYS A 35 -21.28 -4.67 5.69
C LYS A 35 -20.76 -5.87 4.92
N GLN A 36 -21.12 -5.99 3.64
CA GLN A 36 -20.61 -7.08 2.79
C GLN A 36 -19.10 -6.94 2.58
N TRP A 37 -18.63 -5.72 2.33
CA TRP A 37 -17.20 -5.45 2.16
C TRP A 37 -16.39 -5.75 3.42
N SER A 38 -16.91 -5.40 4.60
CA SER A 38 -16.22 -5.70 5.86
C SER A 38 -16.11 -7.19 6.12
N GLN A 39 -17.17 -7.96 5.85
CA GLN A 39 -17.14 -9.41 5.91
C GLN A 39 -16.11 -10.00 4.94
N TYR A 40 -16.13 -9.56 3.68
CA TYR A 40 -15.18 -10.01 2.67
C TYR A 40 -13.72 -9.74 3.07
N LYS A 41 -13.42 -8.52 3.53
CA LYS A 41 -12.07 -8.15 3.98
C LYS A 41 -11.62 -8.92 5.21
N PHE A 42 -12.55 -9.25 6.12
CA PHE A 42 -12.26 -10.10 7.27
C PHE A 42 -11.89 -11.53 6.84
N GLU A 43 -12.66 -12.14 5.95
CA GLU A 43 -12.37 -13.47 5.42
C GLU A 43 -11.03 -13.50 4.66
N GLN A 44 -10.73 -12.47 3.86
CA GLN A 44 -9.44 -12.33 3.18
C GLN A 44 -8.29 -12.29 4.21
N HIS A 45 -8.43 -11.45 5.25
CA HIS A 45 -7.42 -11.34 6.30
C HIS A 45 -7.21 -12.66 7.05
N GLN A 46 -8.27 -13.39 7.39
CA GLN A 46 -8.16 -14.69 8.04
C GLN A 46 -7.39 -15.71 7.19
N LYS A 47 -7.61 -15.70 5.87
CA LYS A 47 -6.88 -16.57 4.93
C LYS A 47 -5.39 -16.21 4.89
N GLU A 48 -5.07 -14.92 4.76
CA GLU A 48 -3.69 -14.42 4.77
C GLU A 48 -2.96 -14.78 6.06
N VAL A 49 -3.58 -14.56 7.22
CA VAL A 49 -3.01 -14.91 8.53
C VAL A 49 -2.81 -16.41 8.66
N THR A 50 -3.75 -17.23 8.17
CA THR A 50 -3.59 -18.69 8.18
C THR A 50 -2.39 -19.14 7.35
N VAL A 51 -2.20 -18.56 6.17
CA VAL A 51 -1.05 -18.85 5.31
C VAL A 51 0.26 -18.44 5.99
N LEU A 52 0.32 -17.22 6.55
CA LEU A 52 1.50 -16.74 7.25
C LEU A 52 1.88 -17.64 8.44
N LYS A 53 0.88 -18.05 9.24
CA LYS A 53 1.10 -19.00 10.36
C LYS A 53 1.70 -20.31 9.88
N LYS A 54 1.21 -20.86 8.76
CA LYS A 54 1.77 -22.10 8.18
C LYS A 54 3.22 -21.92 7.76
N ILE A 55 3.55 -20.80 7.12
CA ILE A 55 4.93 -20.47 6.71
C ILE A 55 5.85 -20.40 7.93
N ILE A 56 5.41 -19.73 9.00
CA ILE A 56 6.20 -19.61 10.24
C ILE A 56 6.42 -20.99 10.88
N VAL A 57 5.36 -21.79 11.03
CA VAL A 57 5.47 -23.14 11.62
C VAL A 57 6.40 -24.03 10.80
N ALA A 58 6.27 -24.01 9.47
CA ALA A 58 7.14 -24.79 8.59
C ALA A 58 8.60 -24.35 8.67
N ARG A 59 8.86 -23.03 8.74
CA ARG A 59 10.21 -22.49 8.96
C ARG A 59 10.79 -22.97 10.29
N ASP A 60 10.03 -22.87 11.37
CA ASP A 60 10.50 -23.23 12.71
C ASP A 60 10.78 -24.74 12.81
N GLN A 61 9.94 -25.58 12.21
CA GLN A 61 10.17 -27.02 12.10
C GLN A 61 11.45 -27.33 11.31
N ALA A 62 11.63 -26.70 10.15
CA ALA A 62 12.83 -26.89 9.33
C ALA A 62 14.12 -26.45 10.06
N LEU A 63 14.06 -25.40 10.88
CA LEU A 63 15.21 -24.96 11.68
C LEU A 63 15.54 -25.94 12.82
N GLU A 64 14.53 -26.55 13.44
CA GLU A 64 14.74 -27.57 14.46
C GLU A 64 15.35 -28.85 13.88
N GLU A 65 14.84 -29.30 12.72
CA GLU A 65 15.44 -30.43 11.97
C GLU A 65 16.88 -30.12 11.56
N LEU A 66 17.13 -28.93 11.01
CA LEU A 66 18.49 -28.49 10.63
C LEU A 66 19.45 -28.52 11.82
N ARG A 67 18.99 -28.09 13.01
CA ARG A 67 19.81 -28.11 14.23
C ARG A 67 20.18 -29.53 14.66
N GLN A 68 19.26 -30.48 14.51
CA GLN A 68 19.51 -31.89 14.82
C GLN A 68 20.53 -32.52 13.86
N GLU A 69 20.55 -32.08 12.60
CA GLU A 69 21.52 -32.53 11.59
C GLU A 69 22.88 -31.85 11.73
N SER A 70 22.91 -30.52 11.95
CA SER A 70 24.13 -29.73 12.07
C SER A 70 23.90 -28.41 12.81
N GLU A 71 24.54 -28.27 13.96
CA GLU A 71 24.48 -27.04 14.76
C GLU A 71 25.20 -25.86 14.07
N ASP A 72 26.29 -26.11 13.35
CA ASP A 72 27.04 -25.09 12.63
C ASP A 72 26.19 -24.45 11.51
N LEU A 73 25.45 -25.25 10.73
CA LEU A 73 24.56 -24.74 9.69
C LEU A 73 23.39 -23.95 10.27
N TRP A 74 22.87 -24.38 11.42
CA TRP A 74 21.82 -23.66 12.12
C TRP A 74 22.29 -22.27 12.58
N LEU A 75 23.50 -22.17 13.15
CA LEU A 75 24.09 -20.90 13.61
C LEU A 75 24.23 -19.88 12.50
N GLU A 76 24.60 -20.32 11.29
CA GLU A 76 24.68 -19.48 10.10
C GLU A 76 23.28 -19.08 9.60
N ALA A 77 22.32 -20.02 9.57
CA ALA A 77 20.99 -19.77 9.04
C ALA A 77 20.15 -18.75 9.83
N ILE A 78 20.40 -18.61 11.14
CA ILE A 78 19.71 -17.64 12.00
C ILE A 78 20.29 -16.22 11.91
N GLN A 79 21.45 -16.04 11.28
CA GLN A 79 22.07 -14.72 11.14
C GLN A 79 21.26 -13.83 10.20
N VAL A 80 21.33 -12.52 10.44
CA VAL A 80 20.70 -11.54 9.56
C VAL A 80 21.53 -11.39 8.30
N ASP A 81 20.92 -11.66 7.13
CA ASP A 81 21.55 -11.40 5.85
C ASP A 81 21.57 -9.88 5.55
N HIS A 82 22.76 -9.29 5.68
CA HIS A 82 22.99 -7.87 5.41
C HIS A 82 22.85 -7.49 3.93
N VAL A 83 22.88 -8.45 3.00
CA VAL A 83 22.72 -8.21 1.55
C VAL A 83 21.26 -7.88 1.18
N LEU A 84 20.30 -8.23 2.05
CA LEU A 84 18.88 -7.95 1.83
C LEU A 84 18.54 -6.46 1.84
N LEU A 85 19.45 -5.58 2.30
CA LEU A 85 19.22 -4.15 2.42
C LEU A 85 20.15 -3.34 1.50
N PRO A 86 19.64 -2.38 0.70
CA PRO A 86 18.25 -1.95 0.60
C PRO A 86 17.41 -2.83 -0.36
N PHE A 87 16.33 -3.42 0.15
CA PHE A 87 15.36 -4.13 -0.67
C PHE A 87 14.57 -3.15 -1.56
N LYS A 88 14.51 -3.43 -2.87
CA LYS A 88 13.69 -2.67 -3.84
C LYS A 88 12.80 -3.62 -4.63
N ALA A 89 11.50 -3.37 -4.62
CA ALA A 89 10.52 -4.07 -5.44
C ALA A 89 9.64 -3.06 -6.17
N LYS A 90 9.27 -3.38 -7.43
CA LYS A 90 8.26 -2.64 -8.19
C LYS A 90 6.94 -3.38 -8.07
N GLY A 91 5.87 -2.68 -7.71
CA GLY A 91 4.53 -3.27 -7.65
C GLY A 91 4.02 -3.68 -9.04
N PRO A 92 2.97 -4.52 -9.10
CA PRO A 92 2.35 -4.89 -10.37
C PRO A 92 1.76 -3.65 -11.06
N VAL A 93 1.84 -3.63 -12.38
CA VAL A 93 1.22 -2.61 -13.24
C VAL A 93 -0.16 -3.07 -13.71
N ALA A 94 -1.07 -2.12 -13.97
CA ALA A 94 -2.42 -2.45 -14.44
C ALA A 94 -2.43 -3.12 -15.83
N THR A 95 -1.44 -2.79 -16.68
CA THR A 95 -1.25 -3.40 -18.00
C THR A 95 0.25 -3.60 -18.23
N SER A 96 0.62 -4.74 -18.82
CA SER A 96 2.01 -5.04 -19.12
C SER A 96 2.60 -4.02 -20.11
N PRO A 97 3.93 -3.76 -20.06
CA PRO A 97 4.58 -2.86 -20.99
C PRO A 97 4.42 -3.31 -22.44
N ILE A 98 4.21 -2.34 -23.34
CA ILE A 98 4.23 -2.56 -24.78
C ILE A 98 5.69 -2.63 -25.22
N LYS A 99 6.05 -3.67 -25.97
CA LYS A 99 7.40 -3.84 -26.50
C LYS A 99 7.70 -2.75 -27.53
N ASP A 100 8.89 -2.17 -27.45
CA ASP A 100 9.42 -1.18 -28.40
C ASP A 100 8.53 0.08 -28.53
N TYR A 101 7.80 0.44 -27.46
CA TYR A 101 7.01 1.66 -27.43
C TYR A 101 7.92 2.89 -27.34
N ASP A 102 7.89 3.71 -28.39
CA ASP A 102 8.58 4.99 -28.41
C ASP A 102 7.76 6.02 -27.63
N THR A 103 8.25 6.40 -26.46
CA THR A 103 7.61 7.41 -25.60
C THR A 103 7.76 8.79 -26.22
N PRO A 104 6.72 9.63 -26.21
CA PRO A 104 6.86 11.01 -26.68
C PRO A 104 7.92 11.75 -25.85
N ASP A 105 8.72 12.57 -26.52
CA ASP A 105 9.76 13.36 -25.88
C ASP A 105 9.15 14.43 -24.95
N GLY A 106 9.83 14.71 -23.84
CA GLY A 106 9.38 15.66 -22.83
C GLY A 106 10.44 15.91 -21.75
N GLU A 107 10.61 17.18 -21.40
CA GLU A 107 11.58 17.59 -20.38
C GLU A 107 10.97 17.49 -18.97
N TYR A 108 11.72 16.91 -18.03
CA TYR A 108 11.34 16.88 -16.62
C TYR A 108 12.02 18.02 -15.84
N TYR A 109 11.23 18.98 -15.38
CA TYR A 109 11.69 20.07 -14.52
C TYR A 109 11.33 19.81 -13.06
N ASN A 110 12.34 19.67 -12.19
CA ASN A 110 12.10 19.50 -10.75
C ASN A 110 11.75 20.86 -10.10
N ILE A 111 10.47 21.06 -9.80
CA ILE A 111 9.93 22.25 -9.13
C ILE A 111 9.85 22.11 -7.59
N THR A 112 10.53 21.12 -7.01
CA THR A 112 10.52 20.90 -5.55
C THR A 112 11.10 22.13 -4.85
N LYS A 113 10.28 22.75 -4.00
CA LYS A 113 10.67 23.94 -3.25
C LYS A 113 11.77 23.58 -2.25
N LYS A 114 12.93 24.24 -2.40
CA LYS A 114 14.00 24.21 -1.39
C LYS A 114 13.62 25.18 -0.27
N TRP A 115 13.86 24.75 0.97
CA TRP A 115 13.66 25.55 2.16
C TRP A 115 15.03 25.62 2.84
N ASP A 116 15.67 26.78 2.76
CA ASP A 116 16.89 27.12 3.48
C ASP A 116 16.52 27.87 4.78
#